data_AF-A0AAV8Y853-F1
#
_entry.id   AF-A0AAV8Y853-F1
#
_cell.length_a   1.000
_cell.length_b   1.000
_cell.length_c   1.000
_cell.angle_alpha   90.00
_cell.angle_beta   90.00
_cell.angle_gamma   90.00
#
_symmetry.space_group_name_H-M   'P 1'
#
loop_
_entity.id
_entity.type
_entity.pdbx_description
1 polymer ?
#
loop_
_entity_poly.entity_id
_entity_poly.type
_entity_poly.pdbx_seq_one_letter_code
_entity_poly.pdbx_strand_id
1 'polypeptide(L)'
;MEDEGNIRMLTRVDQTGISISTVERTVRRFEETDHIKDRKQQSERPTSATNPEKSIVTMPSFIEDLHSSIRRYVQQHEISKGSIGNILKRNKFHPSKVKLVHKLIEDDPDRRIEFCETMMKMIDEDPQTLFQHKGNLNAEAYEDKLRNDIVPAIAQIAGHNFEEMWDQHDGAPAHYVSSSVERGLNMRKM
;
A
#
# COMPACT_ATOMS: atom_id res chain seq x y z
N MET A 1 60.26 -40.72 33.43
CA MET A 1 59.68 -40.13 34.64
C MET A 1 59.53 -38.66 34.38
N GLU A 2 58.47 -38.27 33.67
CA GLU A 2 57.94 -36.91 33.74
C GLU A 2 56.43 -37.08 33.81
N ASP A 3 55.90 -36.49 34.86
CA ASP A 3 54.64 -36.79 35.53
C ASP A 3 53.47 -36.34 34.66
N GLU A 4 52.60 -37.28 34.27
CA GLU A 4 51.28 -36.97 33.73
C GLU A 4 50.43 -36.36 34.85
N GLY A 5 50.70 -35.08 35.10
CA GLY A 5 50.06 -34.25 36.11
C GLY A 5 48.60 -34.00 35.77
N ASN A 6 47.76 -34.97 36.10
CA ASN A 6 46.57 -34.77 36.91
C ASN A 6 45.68 -33.56 36.52
N ILE A 7 45.05 -33.62 35.35
CA ILE A 7 43.91 -32.75 35.03
C ILE A 7 42.60 -33.46 35.41
N ARG A 8 42.47 -33.84 36.68
CA ARG A 8 41.17 -34.15 37.27
C ARG A 8 41.10 -33.50 38.64
N MET A 9 39.97 -32.84 38.88
CA MET A 9 39.51 -32.32 40.18
C MET A 9 40.01 -30.93 40.56
N LEU A 10 39.62 -29.92 39.79
CA LEU A 10 39.32 -28.60 40.37
C LEU A 10 37.83 -28.32 40.21
N THR A 11 37.03 -29.01 41.03
CA THR A 11 35.74 -28.49 41.50
C THR A 11 35.99 -27.26 42.36
N ARG A 12 36.30 -26.14 41.71
CA ARG A 12 36.12 -24.82 42.33
C ARG A 12 34.91 -24.21 41.66
N VAL A 13 33.79 -24.29 42.36
CA VAL A 13 32.64 -23.40 42.16
C VAL A 13 33.21 -21.98 42.29
N ASP A 14 33.46 -21.36 41.14
CA ASP A 14 33.86 -19.99 41.00
C ASP A 14 32.68 -19.08 41.40
N GLN A 15 33.02 -17.98 42.05
CA GLN A 15 32.13 -17.10 42.81
C GLN A 15 31.16 -16.27 41.94
N THR A 16 30.84 -16.74 40.73
CA THR A 16 30.04 -16.01 39.73
C THR A 16 28.74 -16.71 39.33
N GLY A 17 28.41 -17.89 39.90
CA GLY A 17 27.13 -18.56 39.68
C GLY A 17 26.91 -19.12 38.26
N ILE A 18 27.94 -19.10 37.41
CA ILE A 18 27.91 -19.63 36.05
C ILE A 18 28.72 -20.92 36.02
N SER A 19 28.16 -22.00 35.49
CA SER A 19 28.88 -23.27 35.43
C SER A 19 30.04 -23.22 34.42
N ILE A 20 31.17 -23.84 34.77
CA ILE A 20 32.33 -24.04 33.87
C ILE A 20 31.90 -24.64 32.52
N SER A 21 30.95 -25.58 32.53
CA SER A 21 30.41 -26.20 31.31
C SER A 21 29.70 -25.21 30.39
N THR A 22 29.15 -24.13 30.93
CA THR A 22 28.52 -23.04 30.14
C THR A 22 29.57 -22.21 29.43
N VAL A 23 30.69 -21.93 30.12
CA VAL A 23 31.83 -21.21 29.54
C VAL A 23 32.45 -22.04 28.42
N GLU A 24 32.73 -23.32 28.66
CA GLU A 24 33.28 -24.24 27.65
C GLU A 24 32.38 -24.35 26.41
N ARG A 25 31.06 -24.50 26.61
CA ARG A 25 30.10 -24.54 25.48
C ARG A 25 30.08 -23.25 24.67
N THR A 26 30.30 -22.10 25.34
CA THR A 26 30.32 -20.79 24.68
C THR A 26 31.61 -20.60 23.88
N VAL A 27 32.76 -20.96 24.46
CA VAL A 27 34.07 -20.93 23.77
C VAL A 27 34.05 -21.84 22.55
N ARG A 28 33.63 -23.10 22.70
CA ARG A 28 33.52 -24.04 21.57
C ARG A 28 32.58 -23.54 20.47
N ARG A 29 31.44 -22.94 20.84
CA ARG A 29 30.52 -22.35 19.86
C ARG A 29 31.15 -21.17 19.12
N PHE A 30 31.95 -20.36 19.81
CA PHE A 30 32.66 -19.25 19.21
C PHE A 30 33.75 -19.73 18.25
N GLU A 31 34.59 -20.68 18.64
CA GLU A 31 35.63 -21.26 17.77
C GLU A 31 35.05 -21.90 16.49
N GLU A 32 33.85 -22.47 16.57
CA GLU A 32 33.20 -23.11 15.41
C GLU A 32 32.46 -22.13 14.47
N THR A 33 31.98 -20.98 14.98
CA THR A 33 31.08 -20.09 14.20
C THR A 33 31.57 -18.64 14.12
N ASP A 34 32.70 -18.33 14.73
CA ASP A 34 33.27 -16.99 14.97
C ASP A 34 32.29 -16.00 15.63
N HIS A 35 31.17 -16.48 16.19
CA HIS A 35 30.10 -15.66 16.76
C HIS A 35 29.60 -16.22 18.11
N ILE A 36 29.34 -15.30 19.05
CA ILE A 36 28.88 -15.62 20.42
C ILE A 36 27.37 -15.90 20.46
N LYS A 37 26.62 -15.66 19.38
CA LYS A 37 25.16 -15.85 19.33
C LYS A 37 24.79 -17.32 19.58
N ASP A 38 23.69 -17.54 20.28
CA ASP A 38 23.13 -18.89 20.44
C ASP A 38 22.86 -19.51 19.07
N ARG A 39 23.17 -20.80 18.94
CA ARG A 39 22.78 -21.56 17.75
C ARG A 39 21.27 -21.47 17.65
N LYS A 40 20.77 -21.06 16.49
CA LYS A 40 19.35 -21.23 16.20
C LYS A 40 19.05 -22.72 16.38
N GLN A 41 18.15 -23.06 17.30
CA GLN A 41 17.67 -24.43 17.40
C GLN A 41 17.18 -24.84 16.02
N GLN A 42 17.87 -25.80 15.40
CA GLN A 42 17.29 -26.62 14.34
C GLN A 42 16.27 -27.56 15.00
N SER A 43 15.25 -27.01 15.64
CA SER A 43 14.03 -27.80 15.86
C SER A 43 13.38 -27.88 14.49
N GLU A 44 13.80 -28.86 13.70
CA GLU A 44 13.16 -29.31 12.47
C GLU A 44 11.81 -29.94 12.82
N ARG A 45 10.90 -29.18 13.44
CA ARG A 45 9.49 -29.52 13.35
C ARG A 45 9.08 -29.08 11.95
N PRO A 46 8.88 -30.00 10.99
CA PRO A 46 8.49 -29.60 9.65
C PRO A 46 7.21 -28.77 9.77
N THR A 47 7.23 -27.57 9.19
CA THR A 47 6.04 -26.72 9.09
C THR A 47 5.10 -27.32 8.05
N SER A 48 4.44 -28.43 8.40
CA SER A 48 3.55 -29.18 7.51
C SER A 48 2.35 -28.36 7.03
N ALA A 49 1.94 -27.35 7.82
CA ALA A 49 0.78 -26.54 7.53
C ALA A 49 1.11 -25.34 6.63
N THR A 50 2.23 -24.64 6.86
CA THR A 50 2.67 -23.47 6.07
C THR A 50 3.89 -23.81 5.21
N ASN A 51 3.74 -24.80 4.33
CA ASN A 51 4.72 -25.15 3.31
C ASN A 51 4.56 -24.20 2.10
N PRO A 52 5.64 -23.76 1.42
CA PRO A 52 5.55 -23.08 0.12
C PRO A 52 4.57 -23.73 -0.87
N GLU A 53 4.46 -25.06 -0.92
CA GLU A 53 3.48 -25.75 -1.79
C GLU A 53 2.03 -25.35 -1.50
N LYS A 54 1.66 -25.25 -0.21
CA LYS A 54 0.32 -24.79 0.19
C LYS A 54 0.12 -23.32 -0.13
N SER A 55 1.18 -22.51 -0.07
CA SER A 55 1.12 -21.10 -0.49
C SER A 55 0.85 -20.97 -1.99
N ILE A 56 1.45 -21.82 -2.82
CA ILE A 56 1.25 -21.81 -4.28
C ILE A 56 -0.20 -22.09 -4.64
N VAL A 57 -0.88 -22.99 -3.91
CA VAL A 57 -2.30 -23.30 -4.15
C VAL A 57 -3.23 -22.27 -3.52
N THR A 58 -2.93 -21.79 -2.31
CA THR A 58 -3.81 -20.88 -1.58
C THR A 58 -3.81 -19.46 -2.17
N MET A 59 -2.66 -18.90 -2.54
CA MET A 59 -2.62 -17.49 -2.95
C MET A 59 -3.43 -17.17 -4.23
N PRO A 60 -3.36 -17.97 -5.31
CA PRO A 60 -4.13 -17.69 -6.54
C PRO A 60 -5.64 -17.65 -6.31
N SER A 61 -6.18 -18.55 -5.48
CA SER A 61 -7.62 -18.60 -5.20
C SER A 61 -8.18 -17.31 -4.58
N PHE A 62 -7.39 -16.63 -3.73
CA PHE A 62 -7.78 -15.35 -3.13
C PHE A 62 -7.58 -14.16 -4.07
N ILE A 63 -6.78 -14.32 -5.14
CA ILE A 63 -6.64 -13.33 -6.21
C ILE A 63 -7.83 -13.42 -7.17
N GLU A 64 -8.25 -14.64 -7.51
CA GLU A 64 -9.41 -14.89 -8.37
C GLU A 64 -10.72 -14.45 -7.71
N ASP A 65 -10.89 -14.70 -6.41
CA ASP A 65 -12.04 -14.25 -5.63
C ASP A 65 -11.60 -13.50 -4.36
N LEU A 66 -11.45 -12.19 -4.51
CA LEU A 66 -11.06 -11.26 -3.44
C LEU A 66 -12.11 -11.13 -2.32
N HIS A 67 -13.32 -11.63 -2.55
CA HIS A 67 -14.41 -11.66 -1.56
C HIS A 67 -14.51 -12.99 -0.81
N SER A 68 -13.71 -13.99 -1.19
CA SER A 68 -13.69 -15.28 -0.52
C SER A 68 -13.24 -15.13 0.94
N SER A 69 -13.99 -15.76 1.85
CA SER A 69 -13.60 -15.79 3.26
C SER A 69 -12.68 -16.96 3.54
N ILE A 70 -11.74 -16.79 4.49
CA ILE A 70 -10.89 -17.88 4.98
C ILE A 70 -11.74 -19.07 5.43
N ARG A 71 -12.92 -18.84 6.02
CA ARG A 71 -13.83 -19.91 6.45
C ARG A 71 -14.34 -20.72 5.25
N ARG A 72 -14.74 -20.07 4.17
CA ARG A 72 -15.22 -20.73 2.94
C ARG A 72 -14.09 -21.54 2.29
N TYR A 73 -12.87 -20.99 2.27
CA TYR A 73 -11.70 -21.68 1.75
C TYR A 73 -11.35 -22.95 2.57
N VAL A 74 -11.42 -22.88 3.91
CA VAL A 74 -11.22 -24.06 4.79
C VAL A 74 -12.25 -25.18 4.54
N GLN A 75 -13.46 -24.85 4.10
CA GLN A 75 -14.47 -25.86 3.81
C GLN A 75 -14.17 -26.63 2.51
N GLN A 76 -13.48 -26.00 1.57
CA GLN A 76 -13.17 -26.56 0.24
C GLN A 76 -11.80 -27.24 0.21
N HIS A 77 -10.91 -26.94 1.16
CA HIS A 77 -9.54 -27.43 1.19
C HIS A 77 -9.18 -28.01 2.56
N GLU A 78 -8.35 -29.06 2.59
CA GLU A 78 -7.86 -29.71 3.81
C GLU A 78 -6.77 -28.91 4.54
N ILE A 79 -6.89 -27.59 4.58
CA ILE A 79 -5.94 -26.68 5.24
C ILE A 79 -6.63 -26.01 6.42
N SER A 80 -5.99 -26.05 7.58
CA SER A 80 -6.54 -25.42 8.78
C SER A 80 -6.61 -23.89 8.64
N LYS A 81 -7.65 -23.29 9.23
CA LYS A 81 -7.86 -21.83 9.26
C LYS A 81 -6.61 -21.05 9.69
N GLY A 82 -5.93 -21.53 10.75
CA GLY A 82 -4.72 -20.90 11.27
C GLY A 82 -3.57 -20.91 10.27
N SER A 83 -3.45 -21.99 9.49
CA SER A 83 -2.40 -22.07 8.47
C SER A 83 -2.64 -21.10 7.32
N ILE A 84 -3.88 -21.03 6.83
CA ILE A 84 -4.25 -20.05 5.79
C ILE A 84 -4.01 -18.63 6.30
N GLY A 85 -4.42 -18.32 7.54
CA GLY A 85 -4.13 -17.03 8.16
C GLY A 85 -2.63 -16.70 8.22
N ASN A 86 -1.78 -17.69 8.52
CA ASN A 86 -0.33 -17.50 8.52
C ASN A 86 0.25 -17.36 7.11
N ILE A 87 -0.26 -18.09 6.11
CA ILE A 87 0.13 -17.98 4.70
C ILE A 87 -0.20 -16.58 4.18
N LEU A 88 -1.43 -16.09 4.41
CA LEU A 88 -1.87 -14.76 3.98
C LEU A 88 -1.02 -13.66 4.65
N LYS A 89 -0.76 -13.78 5.96
CA LYS A 89 0.10 -12.82 6.69
C LYS A 89 1.54 -12.80 6.17
N ARG A 90 2.16 -13.96 5.92
CA ARG A 90 3.54 -14.04 5.38
C ARG A 90 3.65 -13.39 4.00
N ASN A 91 2.62 -13.54 3.17
CA ASN A 91 2.56 -12.95 1.84
C ASN A 91 1.97 -11.53 1.82
N LYS A 92 1.80 -10.87 2.98
CA LYS A 92 1.28 -9.50 3.10
C LYS A 92 -0.08 -9.30 2.42
N PHE A 93 -0.91 -10.34 2.39
CA PHE A 93 -2.25 -10.24 1.83
C PHE A 93 -3.18 -9.57 2.84
N HIS A 94 -3.79 -8.46 2.43
CA HIS A 94 -4.71 -7.68 3.25
C HIS A 94 -6.13 -7.80 2.70
N PRO A 95 -7.15 -8.01 3.55
CA PRO A 95 -8.53 -7.93 3.11
C PRO A 95 -8.81 -6.57 2.45
N SER A 96 -9.30 -6.60 1.22
CA SER A 96 -9.65 -5.38 0.50
C SER A 96 -10.91 -4.76 1.09
N LYS A 97 -10.85 -3.48 1.44
CA LYS A 97 -12.02 -2.72 1.85
C LYS A 97 -12.73 -2.24 0.60
N VAL A 98 -13.92 -2.77 0.33
CA VAL A 98 -14.78 -2.24 -0.73
C VAL A 98 -15.06 -0.77 -0.40
N LYS A 99 -14.56 0.14 -1.24
CA LYS A 99 -14.97 1.54 -1.22
C LYS A 99 -16.11 1.65 -2.23
N LEU A 100 -17.31 1.92 -1.75
CA LEU A 100 -18.42 2.22 -2.64
C LEU A 100 -18.19 3.63 -3.20
N VAL A 101 -17.66 3.67 -4.42
CA VAL A 101 -17.61 4.90 -5.24
C VAL A 101 -18.87 4.91 -6.11
N HIS A 102 -19.29 6.08 -6.61
CA HIS A 102 -20.50 6.26 -7.42
C HIS A 102 -20.72 5.11 -8.41
N LYS A 103 -21.96 4.62 -8.50
CA LYS A 103 -22.32 3.57 -9.45
C LYS A 103 -22.08 4.08 -10.87
N LEU A 104 -21.18 3.42 -11.59
CA LEU A 104 -20.97 3.68 -13.01
C LEU A 104 -22.20 3.23 -13.79
N ILE A 105 -22.66 4.08 -14.71
CA ILE A 105 -23.66 3.74 -15.73
C ILE A 105 -22.95 2.95 -16.86
N GLU A 106 -23.70 2.23 -17.70
CA GLU A 106 -23.16 1.40 -18.79
C GLU A 106 -22.23 2.18 -19.75
N ASP A 107 -22.56 3.44 -20.04
CA ASP A 107 -21.75 4.32 -20.91
C ASP A 107 -20.57 5.00 -20.19
N ASP A 108 -20.53 5.00 -18.86
CA ASP A 108 -19.53 5.77 -18.10
C ASP A 108 -18.09 5.29 -18.32
N PRO A 109 -17.77 3.98 -18.43
CA PRO A 109 -16.42 3.52 -18.70
C PRO A 109 -15.86 4.12 -19.99
N ASP A 110 -16.63 4.08 -21.07
CA ASP A 110 -16.19 4.58 -22.37
C ASP A 110 -15.99 6.09 -22.34
N ARG A 111 -16.95 6.85 -21.77
CA ARG A 111 -16.84 8.31 -21.62
C ARG A 111 -15.64 8.72 -20.75
N ARG A 112 -15.35 7.94 -19.69
CA ARG A 112 -14.19 8.19 -18.82
C ARG A 112 -12.87 7.90 -19.53
N ILE A 113 -12.81 6.84 -20.33
CA ILE A 113 -11.63 6.51 -21.14
C ILE A 113 -11.40 7.60 -22.18
N GLU A 114 -12.44 7.98 -22.93
CA GLU A 114 -12.37 9.03 -23.95
C GLU A 114 -11.89 10.36 -23.35
N PHE A 115 -12.42 10.74 -22.19
CA PHE A 115 -11.95 11.92 -21.47
C PHE A 115 -10.46 11.81 -21.11
N CYS A 116 -10.03 10.69 -20.52
CA CYS A 116 -8.63 10.47 -20.17
C CYS A 116 -7.71 10.52 -21.39
N GLU A 117 -8.10 9.88 -22.50
CA GLU A 117 -7.34 9.88 -23.75
C GLU A 117 -7.23 11.27 -24.36
N THR A 118 -8.32 12.03 -24.33
CA THR A 118 -8.36 13.41 -24.81
C THR A 118 -7.44 14.30 -23.97
N MET A 119 -7.54 14.21 -22.64
CA MET A 119 -6.69 14.98 -21.73
C MET A 119 -5.21 14.60 -21.85
N MET A 120 -4.87 13.32 -22.02
CA MET A 120 -3.50 12.89 -22.24
C MET A 120 -2.93 13.50 -23.53
N LYS A 121 -3.70 13.50 -24.63
CA LYS A 121 -3.28 14.13 -25.90
C LYS A 121 -3.06 15.64 -25.73
N MET A 122 -3.97 16.33 -25.05
CA MET A 122 -3.82 17.77 -24.79
C MET A 122 -2.56 18.08 -23.97
N ILE A 123 -2.23 17.24 -22.98
CA ILE A 123 -1.02 17.38 -22.17
C ILE A 123 0.24 17.13 -22.99
N ASP A 124 0.22 16.13 -23.88
CA ASP A 124 1.36 15.81 -24.75
C ASP A 124 1.61 16.90 -25.79
N GLU A 125 0.55 17.55 -26.29
CA GLU A 125 0.63 18.65 -27.27
C GLU A 125 1.10 19.96 -26.63
N ASP A 126 0.57 20.31 -25.46
CA ASP A 126 1.01 21.47 -24.69
C ASP A 126 0.99 21.16 -23.18
N PRO A 127 2.16 20.95 -22.55
CA PRO A 127 2.25 20.71 -21.12
C PRO A 127 1.73 21.85 -20.23
N GLN A 128 1.51 23.06 -20.76
CA GLN A 128 0.91 24.19 -20.05
C GLN A 128 -0.63 24.19 -20.09
N THR A 129 -1.27 23.31 -20.86
CA THR A 129 -2.74 23.12 -20.85
C THR A 129 -3.27 22.78 -19.46
N LEU A 130 -2.45 22.12 -18.63
CA LEU A 130 -2.75 21.94 -17.22
C LEU A 130 -2.42 23.21 -16.46
N PHE A 131 -3.45 23.91 -16.00
CA PHE A 131 -3.26 25.00 -15.06
C PHE A 131 -2.73 24.48 -13.73
N GLN A 132 -1.41 24.46 -13.55
CA GLN A 132 -0.76 24.05 -12.32
C GLN A 132 -0.79 25.19 -11.31
N HIS A 133 -1.39 24.96 -10.13
CA HIS A 133 -1.30 25.89 -9.00
C HIS A 133 -0.23 25.41 -8.03
N LYS A 134 0.67 26.31 -7.60
CA LYS A 134 1.63 26.00 -6.54
C LYS A 134 1.00 26.29 -5.19
N GLY A 135 0.79 25.24 -4.40
CA GLY A 135 0.24 25.34 -3.04
C GLY A 135 -1.25 25.00 -2.97
N ASN A 136 -1.87 25.26 -1.81
CA ASN A 136 -3.29 24.99 -1.61
C ASN A 136 -4.14 26.01 -2.39
N LEU A 137 -5.17 25.51 -3.07
CA LEU A 137 -6.15 26.33 -3.77
C LEU A 137 -7.16 26.85 -2.74
N ASN A 138 -6.94 28.07 -2.24
CA ASN A 138 -7.90 28.77 -1.41
C ASN A 138 -8.90 29.56 -2.28
N ALA A 139 -9.91 30.16 -1.65
CA ALA A 139 -10.95 30.93 -2.32
C ALA A 139 -10.41 32.04 -3.24
N GLU A 140 -9.46 32.81 -2.73
CA GLU A 140 -8.87 33.96 -3.44
C GLU A 140 -8.04 33.52 -4.64
N ALA A 141 -7.20 32.50 -4.46
CA ALA A 141 -6.41 31.90 -5.53
C ALA A 141 -7.31 31.21 -6.58
N TYR A 142 -8.45 30.65 -6.18
CA TYR A 142 -9.42 30.08 -7.11
C TYR A 142 -10.12 31.17 -7.92
N GLU A 143 -10.57 32.25 -7.29
CA GLU A 143 -11.21 33.39 -7.96
C GLU A 143 -10.27 34.06 -8.97
N ASP A 144 -9.02 34.31 -8.57
CA ASP A 144 -8.01 34.92 -9.44
C ASP A 144 -7.74 34.07 -10.68
N LYS A 145 -7.58 32.76 -10.48
CA LYS A 145 -7.33 31.80 -11.55
C LYS A 145 -8.54 31.60 -12.48
N LEU A 146 -9.75 31.61 -11.94
CA LEU A 146 -10.96 31.64 -12.76
C LEU A 146 -10.94 32.88 -13.65
N ARG A 147 -10.80 34.06 -13.05
CA ARG A 147 -10.96 35.33 -13.75
C ARG A 147 -9.89 35.58 -14.83
N ASN A 148 -8.65 35.24 -14.53
CA ASN A 148 -7.52 35.64 -15.35
C ASN A 148 -7.05 34.54 -16.32
N ASP A 149 -7.23 33.27 -15.97
CA ASP A 149 -6.65 32.15 -16.72
C ASP A 149 -7.74 31.27 -17.36
N ILE A 150 -8.61 30.69 -16.53
CA ILE A 150 -9.53 29.61 -16.95
C ILE A 150 -10.67 30.17 -17.80
N VAL A 151 -11.36 31.21 -17.33
CA VAL A 151 -12.52 31.77 -18.01
C VAL A 151 -12.18 32.37 -19.38
N PRO A 152 -11.10 33.17 -19.52
CA PRO A 152 -10.68 33.67 -20.83
C PRO A 152 -10.31 32.54 -21.81
N ALA A 153 -9.62 31.50 -21.35
CA ALA A 153 -9.25 30.36 -22.18
C ALA A 153 -10.49 29.60 -22.69
N ILE A 154 -11.46 29.35 -21.80
CA ILE A 154 -12.72 28.70 -22.17
C ILE A 154 -13.52 29.58 -23.14
N ALA A 155 -13.58 30.90 -22.92
CA ALA A 155 -14.27 31.82 -23.83
C ALA A 155 -13.67 31.79 -25.25
N GLN A 156 -12.34 31.66 -25.35
CA GLN A 156 -11.65 31.50 -26.62
C GLN A 156 -11.98 30.19 -27.33
N ILE A 157 -12.10 29.08 -26.57
CA ILE A 157 -12.40 27.75 -27.12
C ILE A 157 -13.88 27.63 -27.50
N ALA A 158 -14.79 28.06 -26.62
CA ALA A 158 -16.23 27.92 -26.80
C ALA A 158 -16.83 28.97 -27.76
N GLY A 159 -16.16 30.12 -27.94
CA GLY A 159 -16.60 31.18 -28.83
C GLY A 159 -18.03 31.63 -28.54
N HIS A 160 -18.91 31.58 -29.55
CA HIS A 160 -20.31 31.98 -29.43
C HIS A 160 -21.14 31.10 -28.48
N ASN A 161 -20.68 29.88 -28.17
CA ASN A 161 -21.40 28.94 -27.30
C ASN A 161 -21.04 29.10 -25.82
N PHE A 162 -20.16 30.05 -25.48
CA PHE A 162 -19.67 30.25 -24.12
C PHE A 162 -20.81 30.49 -23.11
N GLU A 163 -21.82 31.29 -23.48
CA GLU A 163 -22.99 31.63 -22.65
C GLU A 163 -23.96 30.45 -22.43
N GLU A 164 -23.85 29.40 -23.25
CA GLU A 164 -24.69 28.20 -23.15
C GLU A 164 -23.97 27.04 -22.46
N MET A 165 -22.70 27.22 -22.10
CA MET A 165 -21.86 26.17 -21.53
C MET A 165 -22.21 25.93 -20.06
N TRP A 166 -22.29 24.64 -19.69
CA TRP A 166 -22.52 24.21 -18.32
C TRP A 166 -21.18 23.85 -17.70
N ASP A 167 -20.95 24.36 -16.50
CA ASP A 167 -19.71 24.15 -15.76
C ASP A 167 -19.97 23.23 -14.57
N GLN A 168 -19.20 22.15 -14.45
CA GLN A 168 -19.39 21.11 -13.45
C GLN A 168 -18.17 21.05 -12.53
N HIS A 169 -18.41 21.20 -11.21
CA HIS A 169 -17.37 21.17 -10.18
C HIS A 169 -17.64 20.09 -9.13
N ASP A 170 -16.59 19.69 -8.41
CA ASP A 170 -16.59 18.62 -7.40
C ASP A 170 -17.11 19.04 -6.00
N GLY A 171 -17.71 20.23 -5.90
CA GLY A 171 -18.27 20.74 -4.63
C GLY A 171 -17.23 21.03 -3.55
N ALA A 172 -15.97 21.28 -3.92
CA ALA A 172 -14.95 21.70 -2.97
C ALA A 172 -15.29 23.06 -2.30
N PRO A 173 -14.91 23.29 -1.02
CA PRO A 173 -15.24 24.52 -0.30
C PRO A 173 -14.85 25.82 -0.99
N ALA A 174 -13.76 25.82 -1.78
CA ALA A 174 -13.28 26.99 -2.51
C ALA A 174 -14.28 27.49 -3.58
N HIS A 175 -15.15 26.62 -4.08
CA HIS A 175 -16.14 26.95 -5.12
C HIS A 175 -17.32 27.78 -4.61
N TYR A 176 -17.49 27.88 -3.29
CA TYR A 176 -18.64 28.55 -2.66
C TYR A 176 -18.33 29.98 -2.20
N VAL A 177 -17.10 30.47 -2.37
CA VAL A 177 -16.60 31.60 -1.56
C VAL A 177 -16.86 32.98 -2.17
N SER A 178 -17.32 33.09 -3.43
CA SER A 178 -17.56 34.41 -4.02
C SER A 178 -18.84 34.47 -4.85
N SER A 179 -19.76 35.34 -4.41
CA SER A 179 -20.89 35.86 -5.19
C SER A 179 -20.47 36.57 -6.50
N SER A 180 -19.16 36.68 -6.77
CA SER A 180 -18.59 37.15 -8.03
C SER A 180 -18.44 36.05 -9.08
N VAL A 181 -18.26 34.78 -8.68
CA VAL A 181 -18.22 33.63 -9.60
C VAL A 181 -19.61 33.43 -10.24
N GLU A 182 -20.69 33.70 -9.49
CA GLU A 182 -22.07 33.69 -10.03
C GLU A 182 -22.45 34.90 -10.90
N ARG A 183 -21.71 36.02 -10.81
CA ARG A 183 -22.03 37.26 -11.53
C ARG A 183 -21.11 37.56 -12.70
N GLY A 184 -19.92 36.95 -12.76
CA GLY A 184 -18.95 37.12 -13.85
C GLY A 184 -18.95 36.00 -14.88
N LEU A 185 -19.44 34.83 -14.50
CA LEU A 185 -19.65 33.68 -15.38
C LEU A 185 -21.15 33.52 -15.56
N ASN A 186 -21.69 33.93 -16.71
CA ASN A 186 -23.06 33.60 -17.11
C ASN A 186 -23.28 32.08 -17.36
N MET A 187 -22.47 31.22 -16.74
CA MET A 187 -22.57 29.77 -16.87
C MET A 187 -23.62 29.25 -15.92
N ARG A 188 -24.55 28.47 -16.47
CA ARG A 188 -25.60 27.82 -15.68
C ARG A 188 -24.95 26.71 -14.86
N LYS A 189 -25.07 26.81 -13.53
CA LYS A 189 -24.71 25.72 -12.62
C LYS A 189 -25.72 24.57 -12.78
N MET A 190 -25.20 23.35 -12.80
CA MET A 190 -25.98 22.11 -12.76
C MET A 190 -26.22 21.62 -11.33
#